data_AF-A0A935E3K4-F1
#
_entry.id   AF-A0A935E3K4-F1
#
_cell.length_a   1.000
_cell.length_b   1.000
_cell.length_c   1.000
_cell.angle_alpha   90.00
_cell.angle_beta   90.00
_cell.angle_gamma   90.00
#
_symmetry.space_group_name_H-M   'P 1'
#
loop_
_entity.id
_entity.type
_entity.pdbx_description
1 polymer ?
#
loop_
_entity_poly.entity_id
_entity_poly.type
_entity_poly.pdbx_seq_one_letter_code
_entity_poly.pdbx_strand_id
1 'polypeptide(L)'
;MNTVKGKVKGVQIAGVLNHNDSITEGIQISGVYQNTKMLRGLQIAGLYNSAIKTTGGQISGLINRVDSASTFVQIAGLYNRAANIKGVQISGLVNSCDTLTGLQIGIYNHADYVKKGLAIGLINYVKNGYHKLEFSYNELGTSSIGFRSGWAPLHMHYFGGINLVNKDLRFLQAGMGIASSLSLSKTINFEVDANIRNAHDIDDFSTWDFNMHNQLMLGLSWQPFKKSESGQESPSIISGTTIKEISTTMLYH
;
A
#
# COMPACT_ATOMS: atom_id res chain seq x y z
N MET A 1 -16.24 -10.59 33.11
CA MET A 1 -16.28 -9.23 32.49
C MET A 1 -15.78 -8.24 33.51
N ASN A 2 -14.97 -7.26 33.10
CA ASN A 2 -14.42 -6.23 33.98
C ASN A 2 -14.77 -4.85 33.40
N THR A 3 -15.58 -4.07 34.12
CA THR A 3 -16.09 -2.78 33.66
C THR A 3 -15.68 -1.69 34.63
N VAL A 4 -15.05 -0.64 34.12
CA VAL A 4 -14.63 0.52 34.91
C VAL A 4 -15.16 1.79 34.26
N LYS A 5 -15.78 2.67 35.06
CA LYS A 5 -16.26 3.98 34.58
C LYS A 5 -15.23 5.10 34.77
N GLY A 6 -14.23 4.87 35.63
CA GLY A 6 -13.19 5.82 35.99
C GLY A 6 -11.85 5.54 35.35
N LYS A 7 -10.83 6.28 35.78
CA LYS A 7 -9.45 6.09 35.31
C LYS A 7 -8.88 4.78 35.85
N VAL A 8 -8.31 3.96 34.98
CA VAL A 8 -7.52 2.79 35.35
C VAL A 8 -6.04 3.16 35.26
N LYS A 9 -5.28 2.88 36.33
CA LYS A 9 -3.81 2.95 36.32
C LYS A 9 -3.27 1.57 36.69
N GLY A 10 -2.38 1.02 35.86
CA GLY A 10 -1.77 -0.30 36.09
C GLY A 10 -2.32 -1.36 35.12
N VAL A 11 -2.72 -2.52 35.65
CA VAL A 11 -3.08 -3.70 34.85
C VAL A 11 -4.54 -4.06 35.04
N GLN A 12 -5.27 -4.25 33.93
CA GLN A 12 -6.66 -4.71 33.93
C GLN A 12 -6.77 -6.02 33.15
N ILE A 13 -7.18 -7.10 33.83
CA ILE A 13 -7.29 -8.43 33.24
C ILE A 13 -8.74 -8.92 33.38
N ALA A 14 -9.26 -9.54 32.33
CA ALA A 14 -10.52 -10.27 32.36
C ALA A 14 -10.48 -11.51 31.47
N GLY A 15 -11.21 -12.56 31.83
CA GLY A 15 -11.30 -13.76 30.99
C GLY A 15 -11.92 -13.51 29.61
N VAL A 16 -12.86 -12.56 29.49
CA VAL A 16 -13.59 -12.33 28.24
C VAL A 16 -13.50 -10.87 27.79
N LEU A 17 -13.95 -9.92 28.61
CA LEU A 17 -14.10 -8.50 28.24
C LEU A 17 -13.49 -7.59 29.30
N ASN A 18 -12.68 -6.58 28.90
CA ASN A 18 -12.63 -5.34 29.66
C ASN A 18 -13.32 -4.19 28.90
N HIS A 19 -14.02 -3.36 29.65
CA HIS A 19 -14.64 -2.12 29.16
C HIS A 19 -14.26 -0.97 30.10
N ASN A 20 -13.75 0.11 29.53
CA ASN A 20 -13.44 1.34 30.25
C ASN A 20 -14.05 2.56 29.54
N ASP A 21 -14.99 3.24 30.19
CA ASP A 21 -15.64 4.44 29.63
C ASP A 21 -14.80 5.73 29.78
N SER A 22 -13.53 5.60 30.21
CA SER A 22 -12.61 6.69 30.48
C SER A 22 -11.19 6.38 29.97
N ILE A 23 -10.18 6.63 30.79
CA ILE A 23 -8.75 6.53 30.45
C ILE A 23 -8.17 5.25 31.08
N THR A 24 -7.42 4.50 30.28
CA THR A 24 -6.55 3.42 30.77
C THR A 24 -5.09 3.81 30.59
N GLU A 25 -4.36 3.94 31.70
CA GLU A 25 -2.92 4.14 31.76
C GLU A 25 -2.25 2.84 32.21
N GLY A 26 -1.71 2.06 31.28
CA GLY A 26 -1.07 0.77 31.55
C GLY A 26 -1.48 -0.32 30.57
N ILE A 27 -1.77 -1.52 31.07
CA ILE A 27 -2.00 -2.72 30.24
C ILE A 27 -3.41 -3.26 30.45
N GLN A 28 -4.15 -3.48 29.35
CA GLN A 28 -5.42 -4.22 29.36
C GLN A 28 -5.25 -5.56 28.64
N ILE A 29 -5.63 -6.66 29.30
CA ILE A 29 -5.59 -8.02 28.73
C ILE A 29 -6.97 -8.68 28.85
N SER A 30 -7.49 -9.24 27.75
CA SER A 30 -8.74 -9.99 27.76
C SER A 30 -8.75 -11.12 26.73
N GLY A 31 -9.56 -12.15 26.97
CA GLY A 31 -9.67 -13.28 26.05
C GLY A 31 -10.37 -12.94 24.72
N VAL A 32 -11.23 -11.93 24.68
CA VAL A 32 -12.06 -11.66 23.49
C VAL A 32 -11.98 -10.21 23.06
N TYR A 33 -12.42 -9.28 23.91
CA TYR A 33 -12.66 -7.90 23.49
C TYR A 33 -12.24 -6.87 24.54
N GLN A 34 -11.73 -5.73 24.05
CA GLN A 34 -11.35 -4.57 24.85
C GLN A 34 -11.96 -3.31 24.26
N ASN A 35 -12.46 -2.43 25.12
CA ASN A 35 -12.85 -1.08 24.75
C ASN A 35 -12.40 -0.07 25.80
N THR A 36 -11.77 1.02 25.36
CA THR A 36 -11.38 2.14 26.23
C THR A 36 -11.54 3.45 25.47
N LYS A 37 -11.99 4.55 26.08
CA LYS A 37 -12.01 5.83 25.33
C LYS A 37 -10.60 6.30 25.01
N MET A 38 -9.73 6.31 26.01
CA MET A 38 -8.33 6.67 25.81
C MET A 38 -7.41 5.59 26.37
N LEU A 39 -6.41 5.18 25.59
CA LEU A 39 -5.36 4.26 26.00
C LEU A 39 -4.01 4.98 26.04
N ARG A 40 -3.30 4.82 27.14
CA ARG A 40 -1.87 5.17 27.28
C ARG A 40 -1.14 3.92 27.76
N GLY A 41 -0.70 3.10 26.82
CA GLY A 41 -0.07 1.80 27.09
C GLY A 41 -0.49 0.73 26.09
N LEU A 42 -0.78 -0.48 26.56
CA LEU A 42 -1.00 -1.65 25.70
C LEU A 42 -2.39 -2.25 25.89
N GLN A 43 -3.02 -2.61 24.77
CA GLN A 43 -4.26 -3.39 24.71
C GLN A 43 -3.95 -4.73 24.02
N ILE A 44 -4.23 -5.82 24.73
CA ILE A 44 -4.05 -7.18 24.22
C ILE A 44 -5.38 -7.91 24.35
N ALA A 45 -5.91 -8.41 23.23
CA ALA A 45 -7.18 -9.14 23.17
C ALA A 45 -7.05 -10.37 22.29
N GLY A 46 -7.82 -11.42 22.57
CA GLY A 46 -7.90 -12.56 21.65
C GLY A 46 -8.48 -12.18 20.29
N LEU A 47 -9.51 -11.33 20.22
CA LEU A 47 -10.17 -11.00 18.95
C LEU A 47 -10.11 -9.52 18.59
N TYR A 48 -10.49 -8.62 19.50
CA TYR A 48 -10.80 -7.23 19.13
C TYR A 48 -10.36 -6.19 20.18
N ASN A 49 -9.63 -5.16 19.74
CA ASN A 49 -9.35 -3.96 20.52
C ASN A 49 -9.99 -2.72 19.91
N SER A 50 -10.60 -1.87 20.73
CA SER A 50 -11.10 -0.55 20.34
C SER A 50 -10.67 0.54 21.30
N ALA A 51 -10.28 1.67 20.71
CA ALA A 51 -10.11 2.92 21.44
C ALA A 51 -10.46 4.14 20.59
N ILE A 52 -10.77 5.28 21.21
CA ILE A 52 -10.92 6.55 20.47
C ILE A 52 -9.53 7.18 20.26
N LYS A 53 -8.73 7.26 21.33
CA LYS A 53 -7.37 7.77 21.29
C LYS A 53 -6.38 6.81 21.90
N THR A 54 -5.25 6.61 21.23
CA THR A 54 -4.20 5.71 21.73
C THR A 54 -2.80 6.31 21.65
N THR A 55 -2.04 6.11 22.71
CA THR A 55 -0.59 6.26 22.75
C THR A 55 0.00 4.95 23.29
N GLY A 56 0.75 4.20 22.48
CA GLY A 56 1.26 2.87 22.85
C GLY A 56 1.00 1.78 21.80
N GLY A 57 0.20 0.75 22.09
CA GLY A 57 0.01 -0.38 21.17
C GLY A 57 -1.29 -1.16 21.33
N GLN A 58 -1.79 -1.74 20.24
CA GLN A 58 -2.92 -2.67 20.20
C GLN A 58 -2.49 -3.96 19.52
N ILE A 59 -2.69 -5.10 20.19
CA ILE A 59 -2.40 -6.44 19.68
C ILE A 59 -3.67 -7.27 19.80
N SER A 60 -4.15 -7.82 18.70
CA SER A 60 -5.31 -8.70 18.69
C SER A 60 -5.15 -9.85 17.72
N GLY A 61 -5.91 -10.93 17.94
CA GLY A 61 -5.96 -12.03 16.99
C GLY A 61 -6.65 -11.63 15.68
N LEU A 62 -7.64 -10.72 15.68
CA LEU A 62 -8.39 -10.38 14.47
C LEU A 62 -8.35 -8.89 14.12
N ILE A 63 -8.74 -8.00 15.03
CA ILE A 63 -9.05 -6.60 14.68
C ILE A 63 -8.56 -5.59 15.73
N ASN A 64 -7.87 -4.54 15.27
CA ASN A 64 -7.64 -3.34 16.07
C ASN A 64 -8.29 -2.12 15.42
N ARG A 65 -8.98 -1.32 16.22
CA ARG A 65 -9.57 -0.04 15.81
C ARG A 65 -9.16 1.09 16.73
N VAL A 66 -8.74 2.19 16.13
CA VAL A 66 -8.50 3.46 16.82
C VAL A 66 -8.96 4.62 15.94
N ASP A 67 -9.45 5.72 16.51
CA ASP A 67 -9.69 6.92 15.70
C ASP A 67 -8.39 7.73 15.56
N SER A 68 -7.72 8.06 16.68
CA SER A 68 -6.47 8.82 16.64
C SER A 68 -5.35 8.14 17.43
N ALA A 69 -4.25 7.82 16.76
CA ALA A 69 -3.10 7.16 17.36
C ALA A 69 -1.79 7.95 17.17
N SER A 70 -1.10 8.21 18.29
CA SER A 70 0.19 8.91 18.31
C SER A 70 1.27 7.99 18.91
N THR A 71 2.34 7.74 18.15
CA THR A 71 3.45 6.84 18.51
C THR A 71 2.94 5.43 18.84
N PHE A 72 2.61 4.67 17.78
CA PHE A 72 1.69 3.55 17.91
C PHE A 72 2.04 2.31 17.08
N VAL A 73 1.78 1.11 17.63
CA VAL A 73 1.88 -0.16 16.90
C VAL A 73 0.52 -0.88 16.94
N GLN A 74 -0.03 -1.22 15.77
CA GLN A 74 -1.17 -2.14 15.65
C GLN A 74 -0.73 -3.47 15.03
N ILE A 75 -1.02 -4.57 15.71
CA ILE A 75 -0.79 -5.92 15.18
C ILE A 75 -2.11 -6.69 15.28
N ALA A 76 -2.62 -7.14 14.13
CA ALA A 76 -3.86 -7.90 14.04
C ALA A 76 -3.70 -9.07 13.07
N GLY A 77 -4.40 -10.18 13.27
CA GLY A 77 -4.41 -11.26 12.27
C GLY A 77 -5.11 -10.84 10.98
N LEU A 78 -6.17 -10.02 11.05
CA LEU A 78 -6.97 -9.65 9.87
C LEU A 78 -6.90 -8.17 9.53
N TYR A 79 -7.26 -7.29 10.47
CA TYR A 79 -7.58 -5.90 10.15
C TYR A 79 -7.09 -4.88 11.17
N ASN A 80 -6.45 -3.82 10.70
CA ASN A 80 -6.17 -2.63 11.47
C ASN A 80 -6.84 -1.40 10.85
N ARG A 81 -7.56 -0.61 11.66
CA ARG A 81 -8.08 0.71 11.28
C ARG A 81 -7.57 1.80 12.22
N ALA A 82 -7.12 2.90 11.63
CA ALA A 82 -6.81 4.15 12.33
C ALA A 82 -7.33 5.35 11.52
N ALA A 83 -7.99 6.37 12.08
CA ALA A 83 -8.21 7.59 11.28
C ALA A 83 -6.87 8.32 11.05
N ASN A 84 -6.11 8.52 12.14
CA ASN A 84 -4.74 9.07 12.06
C ASN A 84 -3.77 8.13 12.76
N ILE A 85 -2.66 7.79 12.09
CA ILE A 85 -1.61 6.98 12.70
C ILE A 85 -0.21 7.58 12.50
N LYS A 86 0.53 7.65 13.60
CA LYS A 86 1.98 7.83 13.61
C LYS A 86 2.65 6.57 14.17
N GLY A 87 3.11 5.67 13.29
CA GLY A 87 3.73 4.41 13.69
C GLY A 87 3.53 3.26 12.70
N VAL A 88 3.27 2.04 13.19
CA VAL A 88 3.27 0.82 12.36
C VAL A 88 1.91 0.10 12.45
N GLN A 89 1.36 -0.31 11.31
CA GLN A 89 0.24 -1.26 11.25
C GLN A 89 0.72 -2.54 10.56
N ILE A 90 0.54 -3.68 11.22
CA ILE A 90 0.84 -5.00 10.69
C ILE A 90 -0.44 -5.83 10.76
N SER A 91 -0.92 -6.28 9.61
CA SER A 91 -2.06 -7.19 9.53
C SER A 91 -1.82 -8.31 8.52
N GLY A 92 -2.49 -9.45 8.72
CA GLY A 92 -2.46 -10.52 7.74
C GLY A 92 -3.20 -10.15 6.45
N LEU A 93 -4.24 -9.31 6.51
CA LEU A 93 -5.04 -8.94 5.33
C LEU A 93 -5.00 -7.43 5.05
N VAL A 94 -5.59 -6.62 5.93
CA VAL A 94 -5.92 -5.22 5.61
C VAL A 94 -5.42 -4.23 6.66
N ASN A 95 -4.65 -3.23 6.23
CA ASN A 95 -4.43 -2.01 6.99
C ASN A 95 -5.15 -0.84 6.32
N SER A 96 -5.84 -0.02 7.11
CA SER A 96 -6.55 1.14 6.61
C SER A 96 -6.33 2.34 7.52
N CYS A 97 -6.02 3.48 6.93
CA CYS A 97 -6.07 4.75 7.65
C CYS A 97 -6.45 5.95 6.79
N ASP A 98 -6.82 7.05 7.43
CA ASP A 98 -7.07 8.30 6.69
C ASP A 98 -5.74 9.05 6.51
N THR A 99 -4.93 9.19 7.56
CA THR A 99 -3.59 9.79 7.48
C THR A 99 -2.50 8.87 8.04
N LEU A 100 -1.51 8.54 7.20
CA LEU A 100 -0.35 7.70 7.53
C LEU A 100 0.92 8.55 7.77
N THR A 101 1.55 8.36 8.92
CA THR A 101 2.96 8.71 9.17
C THR A 101 3.69 7.48 9.73
N GLY A 102 4.22 6.61 8.86
CA GLY A 102 4.97 5.42 9.26
C GLY A 102 4.86 4.25 8.29
N LEU A 103 4.64 3.04 8.77
CA LEU A 103 4.71 1.81 7.96
C LEU A 103 3.40 1.01 8.02
N GLN A 104 2.92 0.53 6.88
CA GLN A 104 1.86 -0.48 6.80
C GLN A 104 2.41 -1.76 6.16
N ILE A 105 2.11 -2.92 6.75
CA ILE A 105 2.45 -4.24 6.22
C ILE A 105 1.21 -5.14 6.25
N GLY A 106 0.78 -5.60 5.08
CA GLY A 106 -0.38 -6.46 4.90
C GLY A 106 -0.64 -6.74 3.43
N ILE A 107 -1.60 -7.60 3.09
CA ILE A 107 -1.92 -7.90 1.68
C ILE A 107 -2.47 -6.65 0.99
N TYR A 108 -3.37 -5.92 1.63
CA TYR A 108 -3.97 -4.69 1.14
C TYR A 108 -3.77 -3.55 2.14
N ASN A 109 -3.11 -2.49 1.67
CA ASN A 109 -2.86 -1.29 2.47
C ASN A 109 -3.58 -0.09 1.83
N HIS A 110 -4.37 0.61 2.64
CA HIS A 110 -5.12 1.80 2.25
C HIS A 110 -4.75 2.99 3.12
N ALA A 111 -4.44 4.12 2.48
CA ALA A 111 -4.34 5.42 3.14
C ALA A 111 -5.11 6.48 2.35
N ASP A 112 -5.87 7.37 3.00
CA ASP A 112 -6.42 8.52 2.27
C ASP A 112 -5.31 9.52 1.92
N TYR A 113 -4.33 9.71 2.82
CA TYR A 113 -3.18 10.58 2.65
C TYR A 113 -1.95 10.02 3.38
N VAL A 114 -0.77 10.11 2.76
CA VAL A 114 0.51 9.68 3.35
C VAL A 114 1.40 10.91 3.55
N LYS A 115 1.64 11.26 4.82
CA LYS A 115 2.52 12.40 5.17
C LYS A 115 4.00 12.02 5.05
N LYS A 116 4.37 10.86 5.59
CA LYS A 116 5.71 10.26 5.48
C LYS A 116 5.60 8.80 5.84
N GLY A 117 5.91 7.89 4.94
CA GLY A 117 5.74 6.48 5.23
C GLY A 117 5.80 5.60 4.01
N LEU A 118 5.69 4.30 4.25
CA LEU A 118 5.69 3.27 3.23
C LEU A 118 4.56 2.28 3.51
N ALA A 119 3.96 1.75 2.47
CA ALA A 119 3.07 0.61 2.54
C ALA A 119 3.70 -0.56 1.78
N ILE A 120 3.74 -1.74 2.41
CA ILE A 120 4.29 -2.96 1.84
C ILE A 120 3.17 -3.99 1.80
N GLY A 121 2.82 -4.42 0.60
CA GLY A 121 1.71 -5.32 0.36
C GLY A 121 1.53 -5.61 -1.12
N LEU A 122 0.69 -6.61 -1.42
CA LEU A 122 0.30 -6.95 -2.79
C LEU A 122 -0.40 -5.77 -3.46
N ILE A 123 -1.23 -5.06 -2.70
CA ILE A 123 -1.95 -3.87 -3.16
C ILE A 123 -1.73 -2.74 -2.16
N ASN A 124 -1.20 -1.63 -2.65
CA ASN A 124 -1.01 -0.40 -1.89
C ASN A 124 -1.75 0.73 -2.58
N TYR A 125 -2.75 1.30 -1.91
CA TYR A 125 -3.59 2.35 -2.47
C TYR A 125 -3.55 3.60 -1.58
N VAL A 126 -3.27 4.74 -2.21
CA VAL A 126 -3.29 6.05 -1.56
C VAL A 126 -4.30 6.92 -2.28
N LYS A 127 -5.43 7.27 -1.64
CA LYS A 127 -6.53 7.99 -2.30
C LYS A 127 -6.08 9.32 -2.88
N ASN A 128 -5.45 10.16 -2.07
CA ASN A 128 -4.89 11.45 -2.48
C ASN A 128 -3.40 11.32 -2.84
N GLY A 129 -3.04 10.21 -3.49
CA GLY A 129 -1.68 9.87 -3.89
C GLY A 129 -1.40 10.09 -5.37
N TYR A 130 -0.29 9.52 -5.82
CA TYR A 130 0.12 9.54 -7.22
C TYR A 130 -0.74 8.55 -8.02
N HIS A 131 -1.51 9.07 -8.98
CA HIS A 131 -2.28 8.27 -9.93
C HIS A 131 -1.98 8.72 -11.35
N LYS A 132 -1.50 7.83 -12.21
CA LYS A 132 -1.16 8.15 -13.61
C LYS A 132 -1.61 7.02 -14.53
N LEU A 133 -2.32 7.41 -15.59
CA LEU A 133 -2.61 6.52 -16.72
C LEU A 133 -1.53 6.72 -17.79
N GLU A 134 -1.06 5.61 -18.35
CA GLU A 134 0.01 5.59 -19.33
C GLU A 134 -0.47 4.86 -20.58
N PHE A 135 -0.19 5.44 -21.73
CA PHE A 135 -0.37 4.80 -23.03
C PHE A 135 0.99 4.74 -23.69
N SER A 136 1.38 3.57 -24.17
CA SER A 136 2.66 3.40 -24.84
C SER A 136 2.50 2.57 -26.11
N TYR A 137 3.34 2.88 -27.08
CA TYR A 137 3.49 2.15 -28.32
C TYR A 137 4.98 1.97 -28.57
N ASN A 138 5.43 0.73 -28.72
CA ASN A 138 6.85 0.43 -28.95
C ASN A 138 7.14 0.16 -30.43
N GLU A 139 8.43 0.10 -30.78
CA GLU A 139 8.90 -0.17 -32.14
C GLU A 139 8.48 -1.55 -32.67
N LEU A 140 8.20 -2.50 -31.77
CA LEU A 140 7.72 -3.83 -32.10
C LEU A 140 6.23 -3.87 -32.43
N GLY A 141 5.48 -2.76 -32.27
CA GLY A 141 4.05 -2.70 -32.54
C GLY A 141 3.15 -3.08 -31.36
N THR A 142 3.71 -3.22 -30.16
CA THR A 142 2.95 -3.46 -28.92
C THR A 142 2.31 -2.16 -28.46
N SER A 143 0.98 -2.13 -28.42
CA SER A 143 0.21 -1.10 -27.75
C SER A 143 -0.03 -1.51 -26.30
N SER A 144 0.33 -0.67 -25.33
CA SER A 144 0.12 -0.94 -23.91
C SER A 144 -0.62 0.18 -23.19
N ILE A 145 -1.40 -0.22 -22.19
CA ILE A 145 -2.01 0.64 -21.20
C ILE A 145 -1.42 0.33 -19.83
N GLY A 146 -1.06 1.37 -19.10
CA GLY A 146 -0.50 1.29 -17.76
C GLY A 146 -1.29 2.15 -16.78
N PHE A 147 -1.31 1.74 -15.53
CA PHE A 147 -1.83 2.49 -14.41
C PHE A 147 -0.84 2.44 -13.26
N ARG A 148 -0.43 3.63 -12.81
CA ARG A 148 0.41 3.81 -11.62
C ARG A 148 -0.44 4.35 -10.48
N SER A 149 -0.34 3.76 -9.30
CA SER A 149 -1.06 4.19 -8.11
C SER A 149 -0.21 4.05 -6.86
N GLY A 150 -0.23 5.05 -5.96
CA GLY A 150 0.40 4.93 -4.65
C GLY A 150 0.96 6.24 -4.10
N TRP A 151 2.10 6.16 -3.44
CA TRP A 151 2.77 7.28 -2.79
C TRP A 151 3.85 7.85 -3.72
N ALA A 152 4.03 9.18 -3.79
CA ALA A 152 4.85 9.80 -4.85
C ALA A 152 6.31 9.27 -4.96
N PRO A 153 7.01 8.92 -3.86
CA PRO A 153 8.32 8.28 -3.94
C PRO A 153 8.29 6.77 -4.26
N LEU A 154 7.15 6.10 -4.11
CA LEU A 154 6.99 4.68 -4.43
C LEU A 154 5.54 4.35 -4.80
N HIS A 155 5.31 4.05 -6.07
CA HIS A 155 3.99 3.70 -6.59
C HIS A 155 3.99 2.31 -7.22
N MET A 156 2.86 1.63 -7.09
CA MET A 156 2.59 0.39 -7.80
C MET A 156 2.34 0.70 -9.27
N HIS A 157 2.89 -0.10 -10.16
CA HIS A 157 2.68 -0.02 -11.59
C HIS A 157 1.97 -1.29 -12.06
N TYR A 158 0.84 -1.15 -12.73
CA TYR A 158 0.10 -2.24 -13.36
C TYR A 158 0.00 -1.94 -14.84
N PHE A 159 0.25 -2.91 -15.71
CA PHE A 159 0.16 -2.68 -17.14
C PHE A 159 -0.31 -3.92 -17.90
N GLY A 160 -0.92 -3.68 -19.05
CA GLY A 160 -1.30 -4.69 -20.01
C GLY A 160 -1.11 -4.17 -21.43
N GLY A 161 -0.80 -5.05 -22.37
CA GLY A 161 -0.58 -4.65 -23.75
C GLY A 161 -0.78 -5.78 -24.73
N ILE A 162 -0.98 -5.41 -25.98
CA ILE A 162 -1.21 -6.33 -27.09
C ILE A 162 -0.27 -5.99 -28.22
N ASN A 163 0.29 -7.00 -28.86
CA ASN A 163 0.99 -6.85 -30.13
C ASN A 163 0.14 -7.48 -31.24
N LEU A 164 -0.23 -6.68 -32.24
CA LEU A 164 -1.09 -7.10 -33.36
C LEU A 164 -0.44 -6.92 -34.74
N VAL A 165 0.79 -6.38 -34.79
CA VAL A 165 1.39 -5.87 -36.03
C VAL A 165 2.03 -7.00 -36.86
N ASN A 166 2.69 -7.96 -36.22
CA ASN A 166 3.28 -9.12 -36.90
C ASN A 166 2.40 -10.36 -36.72
N LYS A 167 2.08 -11.08 -37.82
CA LYS A 167 1.24 -12.28 -37.79
C LYS A 167 1.86 -13.45 -37.02
N ASP A 168 3.19 -13.52 -36.95
CA ASP A 168 3.92 -14.60 -36.27
C ASP A 168 4.33 -14.25 -34.82
N LEU A 169 3.98 -13.06 -34.32
CA LEU A 169 4.41 -12.51 -33.02
C LEU A 169 3.25 -11.82 -32.29
N ARG A 170 2.04 -12.38 -32.42
CA ARG A 170 0.85 -11.86 -31.75
C ARG A 170 0.84 -12.32 -30.31
N PHE A 171 1.12 -11.42 -29.38
CA PHE A 171 1.09 -11.75 -27.96
C PHE A 171 0.26 -10.76 -27.15
N LEU A 172 -0.34 -11.28 -26.07
CA LEU A 172 -0.92 -10.51 -24.97
C LEU A 172 0.10 -10.47 -23.83
N GLN A 173 0.31 -9.29 -23.25
CA GLN A 173 1.14 -9.14 -22.06
C GLN A 173 0.36 -8.50 -20.92
N ALA A 174 0.66 -8.93 -19.70
CA ALA A 174 0.19 -8.30 -18.48
C ALA A 174 1.30 -8.35 -17.42
N GLY A 175 1.36 -7.34 -16.58
CA GLY A 175 2.41 -7.26 -15.57
C GLY A 175 2.10 -6.28 -14.45
N MET A 176 2.92 -6.38 -13.42
CA MET A 176 2.89 -5.46 -12.30
C MET A 176 4.30 -5.20 -11.79
N GLY A 177 4.50 -4.07 -11.13
CA GLY A 177 5.80 -3.66 -10.65
C GLY A 177 5.71 -2.57 -9.59
N ILE A 178 6.90 -2.15 -9.17
CA ILE A 178 7.10 -1.06 -8.25
C ILE A 178 7.97 -0.04 -8.96
N ALA A 179 7.53 1.20 -8.97
CA ALA A 179 8.25 2.28 -9.60
C ALA A 179 8.43 3.48 -8.66
N SER A 180 9.50 4.22 -8.90
CA SER A 180 9.89 5.42 -8.18
C SER A 180 10.30 6.49 -9.18
N SER A 181 9.84 7.72 -8.94
CA SER A 181 10.24 8.89 -9.72
C SER A 181 11.01 9.87 -8.86
N LEU A 182 12.24 10.19 -9.24
CA LEU A 182 13.08 11.17 -8.59
C LEU A 182 13.12 12.44 -9.46
N SER A 183 12.68 13.58 -8.91
CA SER A 183 12.79 14.86 -9.63
C SER A 183 14.26 15.31 -9.68
N LEU A 184 14.86 15.26 -10.87
CA LEU A 184 16.21 15.79 -11.16
C LEU A 184 16.19 17.31 -11.36
N SER A 185 15.11 17.83 -11.95
CA SER A 185 14.90 19.25 -12.22
C SER A 185 13.41 19.58 -12.13
N LYS A 186 13.02 20.84 -12.33
CA LYS A 186 11.61 21.27 -12.39
C LYS A 186 10.79 20.55 -13.46
N THR A 187 11.47 19.99 -14.45
CA THR A 187 10.89 19.51 -15.71
C THR A 187 11.38 18.12 -16.12
N ILE A 188 12.37 17.57 -15.43
CA ILE A 188 12.94 16.25 -15.73
C ILE A 188 12.88 15.39 -14.47
N ASN A 189 12.32 14.19 -14.60
CA ASN A 189 12.37 13.17 -13.56
C ASN A 189 13.15 11.95 -14.06
N PHE A 190 13.89 11.33 -13.16
CA PHE A 190 14.45 9.99 -13.34
C PHE A 190 13.43 8.98 -12.83
N GLU A 191 13.14 7.98 -13.63
CA GLU A 191 12.19 6.92 -13.31
C GLU A 191 12.92 5.59 -13.21
N VAL A 192 12.68 4.87 -12.12
CA VAL A 192 13.12 3.49 -11.92
C VAL A 192 11.88 2.65 -11.77
N ASP A 193 11.78 1.57 -12.52
CA ASP A 193 10.62 0.68 -12.52
C ASP A 193 11.10 -0.77 -12.55
N ALA A 194 10.86 -1.48 -11.46
CA ALA A 194 11.10 -2.91 -11.37
C ALA A 194 9.76 -3.63 -11.54
N ASN A 195 9.62 -4.41 -12.60
CA ASN A 195 8.36 -5.08 -12.90
C ASN A 195 8.54 -6.55 -13.28
N ILE A 196 7.45 -7.27 -13.12
CA ILE A 196 7.26 -8.65 -13.52
C ILE A 196 6.18 -8.65 -14.58
N ARG A 197 6.45 -9.33 -15.70
CA ARG A 197 5.55 -9.42 -16.85
C ARG A 197 5.38 -10.86 -17.25
N ASN A 198 4.18 -11.22 -17.66
CA ASN A 198 3.90 -12.42 -18.41
C ASN A 198 3.43 -12.03 -19.82
N ALA A 199 3.93 -12.73 -20.82
CA ALA A 199 3.51 -12.59 -22.21
C ALA A 199 3.11 -13.97 -22.75
N HIS A 200 2.00 -14.02 -23.48
CA HIS A 200 1.43 -15.24 -24.02
C HIS A 200 1.06 -15.03 -25.48
N ASP A 201 1.42 -15.98 -26.34
CA ASP A 201 1.05 -15.95 -27.75
C ASP A 201 -0.45 -16.18 -27.92
N ILE A 202 -1.07 -15.39 -28.79
CA ILE A 202 -2.51 -15.37 -29.03
C ILE A 202 -2.94 -16.58 -29.88
N ASP A 203 -2.03 -17.15 -30.65
CA ASP A 203 -2.32 -18.21 -31.62
C ASP A 203 -2.15 -19.64 -31.03
N ASP A 204 -1.60 -19.78 -29.81
CA ASP A 204 -1.48 -21.06 -29.10
C ASP A 204 -1.96 -20.98 -27.64
N PHE A 205 -3.28 -21.15 -27.45
CA PHE A 205 -3.91 -21.24 -26.13
C PHE A 205 -3.83 -22.65 -25.50
N SER A 206 -3.17 -23.62 -26.16
CA SER A 206 -3.23 -25.02 -25.75
C SER A 206 -2.27 -25.36 -24.60
N THR A 207 -1.18 -24.60 -24.45
CA THR A 207 -0.25 -24.70 -23.32
C THR A 207 -0.23 -23.40 -22.51
N TRP A 208 -0.66 -23.46 -21.24
CA TRP A 208 -0.54 -22.34 -20.31
C TRP A 208 0.90 -22.24 -19.79
N ASP A 209 1.85 -21.96 -20.67
CA ASP A 209 3.25 -21.82 -20.27
C ASP A 209 3.47 -20.48 -19.55
N PHE A 210 3.80 -20.57 -18.27
CA PHE A 210 3.94 -19.41 -17.39
C PHE A 210 5.32 -18.77 -17.57
N ASN A 211 5.49 -17.99 -18.64
CA ASN A 211 6.74 -17.27 -18.89
C ASN A 211 6.78 -15.95 -18.12
N MET A 212 7.38 -15.95 -16.93
CA MET A 212 7.57 -14.74 -16.13
C MET A 212 8.90 -14.08 -16.44
N HIS A 213 8.85 -12.81 -16.80
CA HIS A 213 10.02 -12.03 -17.15
C HIS A 213 10.17 -10.86 -16.18
N ASN A 214 11.32 -10.78 -15.51
CA ASN A 214 11.66 -9.69 -14.59
C ASN A 214 12.41 -8.61 -15.37
N GLN A 215 11.96 -7.36 -15.25
CA GLN A 215 12.57 -6.23 -15.92
C GLN A 215 12.88 -5.11 -14.95
N LEU A 216 14.03 -4.48 -15.17
CA LEU A 216 14.38 -3.21 -14.57
C LEU A 216 14.45 -2.16 -15.68
N MET A 217 13.53 -1.20 -15.61
CA MET A 217 13.40 -0.11 -16.56
C MET A 217 13.93 1.16 -15.92
N LEU A 218 14.84 1.84 -16.61
CA LEU A 218 15.37 3.13 -16.22
C LEU A 218 14.98 4.15 -17.28
N GLY A 219 14.36 5.26 -16.87
CA GLY A 219 13.83 6.25 -17.78
C GLY A 219 14.09 7.67 -17.35
N LEU A 220 14.04 8.58 -18.31
CA LEU A 220 13.86 10.00 -18.05
C LEU A 220 12.48 10.39 -18.54
N SER A 221 11.68 11.00 -17.67
CA SER A 221 10.42 11.62 -18.05
C SER A 221 10.53 13.12 -18.09
N TRP A 222 10.02 13.70 -19.17
CA TRP A 222 9.93 15.14 -19.35
C TRP A 222 8.51 15.60 -19.00
N GLN A 223 8.42 16.52 -18.04
CA GLN A 223 7.17 17.10 -17.54
C GLN A 223 7.26 18.64 -17.56
N PRO A 224 6.96 19.29 -18.70
CA PRO A 224 7.12 20.74 -18.86
C PRO A 224 6.23 21.58 -17.94
N PHE A 225 5.12 21.02 -17.44
CA PHE A 225 4.19 21.69 -16.55
C PHE A 225 4.05 20.90 -15.24
N LYS A 226 4.63 21.43 -14.16
CA LYS A 226 4.44 20.91 -12.79
C LYS A 226 3.44 21.84 -12.08
N LYS A 227 2.29 21.32 -11.65
CA LYS A 227 1.30 22.11 -10.91
C LYS A 227 1.87 22.41 -9.51
N SER A 228 1.74 23.66 -9.06
CA SER A 228 2.32 24.20 -7.80
C SER A 228 1.89 23.43 -6.55
N GLU A 229 2.77 23.35 -5.54
CA GLU A 229 2.67 22.65 -4.24
C GLU A 229 1.59 23.21 -3.28
N SER A 230 0.33 23.29 -3.72
CA SER A 230 -0.81 23.55 -2.83
C SER A 230 -1.87 22.46 -2.97
N GLY A 231 -1.59 21.31 -2.36
CA GLY A 231 -2.59 20.45 -1.73
C GLY A 231 -3.56 19.64 -2.60
N GLN A 232 -3.43 19.63 -3.93
CA GLN A 232 -4.27 18.81 -4.80
C GLN A 232 -3.47 18.29 -6.00
N GLU A 233 -2.98 17.05 -5.90
CA GLU A 233 -2.40 16.34 -7.03
C GLU A 233 -3.51 15.63 -7.81
N SER A 234 -3.65 15.99 -9.08
CA SER A 234 -4.42 15.26 -10.11
C SER A 234 -3.57 15.23 -11.38
N PRO A 235 -3.73 14.23 -12.26
CA PRO A 235 -2.63 13.70 -13.08
C PRO A 235 -2.15 14.68 -14.14
N SER A 236 -0.84 14.79 -14.35
CA SER A 236 -0.25 15.36 -15.55
C SER A 236 -0.43 14.38 -16.71
N ILE A 237 -1.22 14.78 -17.71
CA ILE A 237 -1.69 13.95 -18.83
C ILE A 237 -0.63 13.79 -19.94
N ILE A 238 0.50 14.51 -19.88
CA ILE A 238 1.50 14.48 -20.95
C ILE A 238 2.90 14.40 -20.33
N SER A 239 3.50 13.21 -20.39
CA SER A 239 4.94 13.02 -20.18
C SER A 239 5.49 12.17 -21.33
N GLY A 240 6.47 12.70 -22.05
CA GLY A 240 7.33 11.87 -22.90
C GLY A 240 8.35 11.19 -22.02
N THR A 241 8.41 9.86 -22.02
CA THR A 241 9.40 9.08 -21.28
C THR A 241 10.30 8.35 -22.27
N THR A 242 11.60 8.61 -22.23
CA THR A 242 12.60 7.80 -22.92
C THR A 242 13.10 6.77 -21.92
N ILE A 243 12.80 5.50 -22.15
CA ILE A 243 13.17 4.39 -21.26
C ILE A 243 14.24 3.54 -21.92
N LYS A 244 15.34 3.26 -21.21
CA LYS A 244 16.31 2.25 -21.57
C LYS A 244 16.01 0.98 -20.79
N GLU A 245 15.71 -0.09 -21.50
CA GLU A 245 15.36 -1.40 -20.94
C GLU A 245 16.62 -2.19 -20.56
N ILE A 246 16.62 -2.78 -19.36
CA ILE A 246 17.56 -3.81 -18.96
C ILE A 246 16.73 -5.01 -18.48
N SER A 247 16.62 -6.03 -19.32
CA SER A 247 15.82 -7.23 -19.09
C SER A 247 16.68 -8.44 -18.69
N THR A 248 16.15 -9.33 -17.86
CA THR A 248 16.77 -10.64 -17.57
C THR A 248 15.69 -11.71 -17.58
N THR A 249 15.76 -12.63 -18.54
CA THR A 249 14.82 -13.75 -18.66
C THR A 249 15.24 -14.88 -17.73
N MET A 250 14.35 -15.30 -16.83
CA MET A 250 14.46 -16.61 -16.18
C MET A 250 13.43 -17.54 -16.82
N LEU A 251 13.91 -18.43 -17.70
CA LEU A 251 13.10 -19.54 -18.20
C LEU A 251 13.10 -20.61 -17.10
N TYR A 252 11.93 -20.91 -16.53
CA TYR A 252 11.75 -22.11 -15.74
C TYR A 252 11.41 -23.25 -16.71
N HIS A 253 12.30 -24.24 -16.81
CA HIS A 253 12.06 -25.52 -17.48
C HIS A 253 11.43 -26.52 -16.50
#